data_AF-A0A520HJ43-F1
#
_entry.id   AF-A0A520HJ43-F1
#
_cell.length_a   1.000
_cell.length_b   1.000
_cell.length_c   1.000
_cell.angle_alpha   90.00
_cell.angle_beta   90.00
_cell.angle_gamma   90.00
#
_symmetry.space_group_name_H-M   'P 1'
#
loop_
_entity.id
_entity.type
_entity.pdbx_description
1 polymer ?
#
loop_
_entity_poly.entity_id
_entity_poly.type
_entity_poly.pdbx_seq_one_letter_code
_entity_poly.pdbx_strand_id
1 'polypeptide(L)'
;ADETGDDIVVTGIRGSLRSAIAVKRQANAIVDVISAEAIGKFPDRNVAESLSHVPGVSIDRRFGEGEKVAIHGTDPALNRMLLDGHAVASADWGGNDNDPTSRTFNYSLLAPELVERLEVYKSPEPRIEEGSIGGTVIVRTRRPLDTPANSIFASGGYSYNDRADKGNVRASGLYSWHNEGGTFGVLGAVTYDKQSLTRSGVEFFGFENAGSRFFQANTDGSLVRDASGQPVLKDPNATVTGGTRQDLANAVSPFGINYAYFTQQRKRISYVGTVQAKPTDDITLTLNGLHIDGNYNNSSQSMYVIPGAWSGDVLQSATVSNGVVTNASFGAASANSQSA
;
A
#
# COMPACT_ATOMS: atom_id res chain seq x y z
N ALA A 1 37.54 -40.06 27.79
CA ALA A 1 37.16 -38.64 27.77
C ALA A 1 37.16 -38.25 26.30
N ASP A 2 35.97 -38.08 25.74
CA ASP A 2 35.78 -37.67 24.36
C ASP A 2 35.42 -36.18 24.41
N GLU A 3 36.35 -35.32 24.00
CA GLU A 3 36.11 -33.89 23.88
C GLU A 3 35.17 -33.68 22.69
N THR A 4 33.87 -33.57 22.98
CA THR A 4 32.89 -33.04 22.03
C THR A 4 33.31 -31.63 21.66
N GLY A 5 33.83 -31.46 20.45
CA GLY A 5 34.31 -30.18 19.92
C GLY A 5 33.26 -29.09 20.00
N ASP A 6 33.71 -27.88 20.35
CA ASP A 6 32.91 -26.67 20.41
C ASP A 6 32.01 -26.51 19.18
N ASP A 7 30.69 -26.49 19.42
CA ASP A 7 29.71 -26.17 18.39
C ASP A 7 29.95 -24.72 17.93
N ILE A 8 30.41 -24.53 16.69
CA ILE A 8 30.65 -23.19 16.14
C ILE A 8 29.30 -22.52 15.85
N VAL A 9 28.81 -21.75 16.82
CA VAL A 9 27.64 -20.89 16.67
C VAL A 9 28.01 -19.65 15.86
N VAL A 10 27.56 -19.60 14.61
CA VAL A 10 27.76 -18.44 13.74
C VAL A 10 26.63 -17.44 13.96
N THR A 11 26.94 -16.27 14.53
CA THR A 11 25.97 -15.22 14.83
C THR A 11 26.03 -14.06 13.82
N GLY A 12 25.13 -13.08 13.96
CA GLY A 12 25.07 -11.87 13.14
C GLY A 12 24.74 -12.13 11.67
N ILE A 13 25.32 -11.31 10.78
CA ILE A 13 25.04 -11.34 9.32
C ILE A 13 25.25 -12.75 8.75
N ARG A 14 26.37 -13.41 9.09
CA ARG A 14 26.71 -14.76 8.59
C ARG A 14 25.75 -15.82 9.11
N GLY A 15 25.31 -15.72 10.37
CA GLY A 15 24.30 -16.62 10.94
C GLY A 15 22.96 -16.49 10.24
N SER A 16 22.50 -15.24 10.04
CA SER A 16 21.22 -14.95 9.39
C SER A 16 21.17 -15.45 7.93
N LEU A 17 22.25 -15.27 7.17
CA LEU A 17 22.37 -15.77 5.80
C LEU A 17 22.44 -17.29 5.77
N ARG A 18 23.16 -17.92 6.71
CA ARG A 18 23.24 -19.39 6.81
C ARG A 18 21.87 -19.99 7.10
N SER A 19 21.10 -19.38 8.01
CA SER A 19 19.71 -19.80 8.32
C SER A 19 18.80 -19.67 7.09
N ALA A 20 18.83 -18.52 6.40
CA ALA A 20 18.06 -18.31 5.18
C ALA A 20 18.40 -19.34 4.08
N ILE A 21 19.69 -19.65 3.89
CA ILE A 21 20.16 -20.67 2.94
C ILE A 21 19.73 -22.07 3.41
N ALA A 22 19.76 -22.37 4.70
CA ALA A 22 19.34 -23.66 5.24
C ALA A 22 17.85 -23.91 4.99
N VAL A 23 16.99 -22.92 5.25
CA VAL A 23 15.55 -22.99 4.92
C VAL A 23 15.35 -23.24 3.43
N LYS A 24 16.05 -22.49 2.56
CA LYS A 24 15.99 -22.70 1.10
C LYS A 24 16.43 -24.10 0.67
N ARG A 25 17.49 -24.65 1.29
CA ARG A 25 18.01 -25.98 0.95
C ARG A 25 17.13 -27.12 1.44
N GLN A 26 16.42 -26.93 2.54
CA GLN A 26 15.55 -27.95 3.14
C GLN A 26 14.12 -27.88 2.59
N ALA A 27 13.74 -26.79 1.92
CA ALA A 27 12.43 -26.66 1.33
C ALA A 27 12.27 -27.56 0.09
N ASN A 28 11.12 -28.21 -0.01
CA ASN A 28 10.70 -28.97 -1.19
C ASN A 28 9.90 -28.08 -2.17
N ALA A 29 9.98 -26.75 -1.97
CA ALA A 29 9.25 -25.72 -2.68
C ALA A 29 10.19 -24.58 -3.09
N ILE A 30 9.74 -23.78 -4.05
CA ILE A 30 10.40 -22.52 -4.41
C ILE A 30 10.14 -21.53 -3.26
N VAL A 31 11.15 -21.30 -2.43
CA VAL A 31 11.08 -20.39 -1.29
C VAL A 31 12.15 -19.30 -1.37
N ASP A 32 11.73 -18.08 -1.07
CA ASP A 32 12.63 -16.97 -0.79
C ASP A 32 12.59 -16.59 0.68
N VAL A 33 13.74 -16.24 1.26
CA VAL A 33 13.85 -15.92 2.68
C VAL A 33 14.61 -14.62 2.85
N ILE A 34 14.02 -13.67 3.55
CA ILE A 34 14.64 -12.40 3.95
C ILE A 34 14.89 -12.45 5.45
N SER A 35 16.14 -12.32 5.89
CA SER A 35 16.46 -12.27 7.32
C SER A 35 16.26 -10.87 7.90
N ALA A 36 16.12 -10.76 9.23
CA ALA A 36 16.06 -9.49 9.96
C ALA A 36 17.22 -8.54 9.60
N GLU A 37 18.42 -9.10 9.40
CA GLU A 37 19.58 -8.31 8.99
C GLU A 37 19.41 -7.71 7.60
N ALA A 38 18.85 -8.47 6.64
CA ALA A 38 18.60 -7.98 5.30
C ALA A 38 17.47 -6.95 5.27
N ILE A 39 16.43 -7.14 6.09
CA ILE A 39 15.36 -6.17 6.33
C ILE A 39 15.94 -4.85 6.86
N GLY A 40 16.93 -4.90 7.77
CA GLY A 40 17.57 -3.72 8.36
C GLY A 40 18.58 -3.00 7.45
N LYS A 41 19.00 -3.59 6.32
CA LYS A 41 19.93 -2.95 5.38
C LYS A 41 19.28 -1.82 4.58
N PHE A 42 17.98 -1.91 4.39
CA PHE A 42 17.20 -0.87 3.73
C PHE A 42 16.37 -0.12 4.77
N PRO A 43 16.12 1.18 4.57
CA PRO A 43 15.25 1.95 5.45
C PRO A 43 13.77 1.62 5.19
N ASP A 44 13.43 0.34 5.13
CA ASP A 44 12.08 -0.15 4.89
C ASP A 44 11.19 0.18 6.08
N ARG A 45 10.00 0.70 5.79
CA ARG A 45 9.07 1.18 6.84
C ARG A 45 8.21 0.07 7.42
N ASN A 46 7.90 -0.91 6.59
CA ASN A 46 7.05 -2.03 6.93
C ASN A 46 7.57 -3.29 6.20
N VAL A 47 7.03 -4.45 6.53
CA VAL A 47 7.46 -5.71 5.90
C VAL A 47 7.11 -5.80 4.40
N ALA A 48 6.11 -5.05 3.91
CA ALA A 48 5.74 -5.05 2.50
C ALA A 48 6.87 -4.47 1.64
N GLU A 49 7.45 -3.34 2.06
CA GLU A 49 8.58 -2.74 1.36
C GLU A 49 9.78 -3.69 1.34
N SER A 50 10.04 -4.41 2.44
CA SER A 50 11.09 -5.43 2.46
C SER A 50 10.83 -6.59 1.50
N LEU A 51 9.57 -7.02 1.37
CA LEU A 51 9.18 -8.06 0.41
C LEU A 51 9.36 -7.63 -1.05
N SER A 52 9.32 -6.32 -1.34
CA SER A 52 9.54 -5.80 -2.70
C SER A 52 10.95 -6.06 -3.25
N HIS A 53 11.91 -6.37 -2.37
CA HIS A 53 13.27 -6.75 -2.77
C HIS A 53 13.38 -8.23 -3.17
N VAL A 54 12.30 -9.02 -3.04
CA VAL A 54 12.28 -10.44 -3.42
C VAL A 54 11.89 -10.58 -4.90
N PRO A 55 12.67 -11.31 -5.71
CA PRO A 55 12.33 -11.53 -7.12
C PRO A 55 10.94 -12.14 -7.29
N GLY A 56 10.15 -11.66 -8.24
CA GLY A 56 8.80 -12.16 -8.49
C GLY A 56 7.76 -11.78 -7.43
N VAL A 57 8.13 -10.88 -6.50
CA VAL A 57 7.22 -10.23 -5.57
C VAL A 57 7.08 -8.77 -5.98
N SER A 58 5.84 -8.31 -6.11
CA SER A 58 5.49 -6.90 -6.29
C SER A 58 4.57 -6.46 -5.15
N ILE A 59 4.52 -5.16 -4.90
CA ILE A 59 3.66 -4.61 -3.85
C ILE A 59 2.77 -3.51 -4.37
N ASP A 60 1.56 -3.47 -3.83
CA ASP A 60 0.65 -2.34 -4.03
C ASP A 60 0.92 -1.32 -2.94
N ARG A 61 1.11 -0.07 -3.37
CA ARG A 61 1.35 1.04 -2.47
C ARG A 61 0.09 1.89 -2.36
N ARG A 62 -0.38 2.08 -1.13
CA ARG A 62 -1.47 3.03 -0.83
C ARG A 62 -0.89 4.25 -0.14
N PHE A 63 -1.11 5.42 -0.74
CA PHE A 63 -0.57 6.71 -0.25
C PHE A 63 0.96 6.70 -0.06
N GLY A 64 1.69 6.01 -0.95
CA GLY A 64 3.16 5.96 -0.93
C GLY A 64 3.75 5.00 0.10
N GLU A 65 2.95 4.10 0.65
CA GLU A 65 3.39 3.03 1.56
C GLU A 65 2.92 1.67 1.04
N GLY A 66 3.83 0.70 0.94
CA GLY A 66 3.52 -0.69 0.60
C GLY A 66 2.57 -1.31 1.61
N GLU A 67 1.49 -1.88 1.10
CA GLU A 67 0.38 -2.38 1.92
C GLU A 67 0.04 -3.83 1.58
N LYS A 68 0.04 -4.19 0.30
CA LYS A 68 -0.37 -5.51 -0.19
C LYS A 68 0.74 -6.13 -1.02
N VAL A 69 0.75 -7.45 -1.09
CA VAL A 69 1.80 -8.23 -1.75
C VAL A 69 1.20 -9.10 -2.83
N ALA A 70 1.72 -8.96 -4.04
CA ALA A 70 1.44 -9.80 -5.20
C ALA A 70 2.65 -10.71 -5.48
N ILE A 71 2.41 -12.01 -5.59
CA ILE A 71 3.44 -13.00 -5.93
C ILE A 71 3.16 -13.51 -7.34
N HIS A 72 4.17 -13.48 -8.22
CA HIS A 72 4.05 -13.88 -9.63
C HIS A 72 2.95 -13.14 -10.41
N GLY A 73 2.66 -11.89 -10.04
CA GLY A 73 1.63 -11.07 -10.70
C GLY A 73 0.19 -11.50 -10.40
N THR A 74 -0.02 -12.38 -9.42
CA THR A 74 -1.36 -12.70 -8.92
C THR A 74 -1.94 -11.54 -8.13
N ASP A 75 -3.27 -11.44 -8.13
CA ASP A 75 -3.99 -10.50 -7.28
C ASP A 75 -3.58 -10.70 -5.80
N PRO A 76 -3.28 -9.63 -5.03
CA PRO A 76 -2.92 -9.74 -3.63
C PRO A 76 -3.93 -10.51 -2.75
N ALA A 77 -5.22 -10.55 -3.12
CA ALA A 77 -6.24 -11.36 -2.44
C ALA A 77 -6.08 -12.87 -2.65
N LEU A 78 -5.28 -13.29 -3.62
CA LEU A 78 -4.95 -14.69 -3.90
C LEU A 78 -3.65 -15.15 -3.22
N ASN A 79 -2.99 -14.26 -2.47
CA ASN A 79 -1.86 -14.58 -1.62
C ASN A 79 -2.30 -14.70 -0.16
N ARG A 80 -1.56 -15.49 0.62
CA ARG A 80 -1.85 -15.68 2.04
C ARG A 80 -0.71 -15.16 2.88
N MET A 81 -1.05 -14.55 4.01
CA MET A 81 -0.09 -14.15 5.04
C MET A 81 -0.31 -15.00 6.29
N LEU A 82 0.77 -15.55 6.82
CA LEU A 82 0.77 -16.27 8.09
C LEU A 82 1.74 -15.58 9.05
N LEU A 83 1.31 -15.33 10.28
CA LEU A 83 2.18 -14.90 11.38
C LEU A 83 2.55 -16.12 12.21
N ASP A 84 3.83 -16.48 12.24
CA ASP A 84 4.33 -17.69 12.88
C ASP A 84 3.61 -18.98 12.47
N GLY A 85 3.05 -19.01 11.26
CA GLY A 85 2.28 -20.13 10.72
C GLY A 85 0.77 -20.06 10.95
N HIS A 86 0.26 -19.02 11.61
CA HIS A 86 -1.16 -18.82 11.85
C HIS A 86 -1.73 -17.73 10.95
N ALA A 87 -2.93 -17.95 10.42
CA ALA A 87 -3.63 -16.90 9.67
C ALA A 87 -4.01 -15.74 10.59
N VAL A 88 -3.76 -14.53 10.12
CA VAL A 88 -4.16 -13.30 10.79
C VAL A 88 -5.02 -12.47 9.83
N ALA A 89 -6.09 -11.90 10.37
CA ALA A 89 -6.92 -10.94 9.65
C ALA A 89 -6.43 -9.52 9.96
N SER A 90 -6.57 -8.63 8.99
CA SER A 90 -6.34 -7.20 9.16
C SER A 90 -7.52 -6.42 8.62
N ALA A 91 -7.81 -5.27 9.23
CA ALA A 91 -8.68 -4.26 8.64
C ALA A 91 -7.83 -3.21 7.92
N ASP A 92 -8.32 -2.68 6.81
CA ASP A 92 -7.67 -1.61 6.06
C ASP A 92 -8.45 -0.29 6.17
N TRP A 93 -7.72 0.82 6.28
CA TRP A 93 -8.27 2.17 6.40
C TRP A 93 -8.62 2.72 5.02
N GLY A 94 -9.89 3.09 4.83
CA GLY A 94 -10.43 3.63 3.57
C GLY A 94 -11.30 2.64 2.79
N GLY A 95 -11.49 1.42 3.30
CA GLY A 95 -12.14 0.34 2.55
C GLY A 95 -11.30 -0.06 1.34
N ASN A 96 -11.48 -1.28 0.85
CA ASN A 96 -10.96 -1.61 -0.46
C ASN A 96 -11.84 -0.89 -1.49
N ASP A 97 -11.26 -0.07 -2.37
CA ASP A 97 -12.04 0.69 -3.36
C ASP A 97 -12.84 -0.26 -4.31
N ASN A 98 -12.60 -1.59 -4.26
CA ASN A 98 -13.33 -2.62 -5.00
C ASN A 98 -13.66 -3.95 -4.25
N ASP A 99 -13.62 -4.08 -2.92
CA ASP A 99 -14.02 -5.37 -2.27
C ASP A 99 -14.46 -5.27 -0.79
N PRO A 100 -15.74 -5.54 -0.46
CA PRO A 100 -16.21 -5.64 0.93
C PRO A 100 -15.81 -6.93 1.68
N THR A 101 -14.96 -7.81 1.12
CA THR A 101 -14.65 -9.16 1.66
C THR A 101 -13.19 -9.64 1.51
N SER A 102 -12.21 -8.75 1.36
CA SER A 102 -10.85 -9.18 0.99
C SER A 102 -10.15 -10.04 2.07
N ARG A 103 -9.62 -11.21 1.67
CA ARG A 103 -8.73 -12.08 2.47
C ARG A 103 -7.29 -11.54 2.57
N THR A 104 -7.02 -10.35 2.02
CA THR A 104 -5.70 -9.74 1.95
C THR A 104 -5.29 -9.18 3.31
N PHE A 105 -4.07 -9.50 3.75
CA PHE A 105 -3.48 -8.90 4.94
C PHE A 105 -2.80 -7.57 4.59
N ASN A 106 -2.99 -6.55 5.43
CA ASN A 106 -2.31 -5.27 5.33
C ASN A 106 -0.92 -5.39 5.97
N TYR A 107 0.09 -5.61 5.13
CA TYR A 107 1.49 -5.76 5.53
C TYR A 107 2.10 -4.47 6.08
N SER A 108 1.47 -3.30 5.85
CA SER A 108 1.94 -2.05 6.44
C SER A 108 1.83 -2.06 7.98
N LEU A 109 0.97 -2.89 8.55
CA LEU A 109 0.78 -2.98 10.00
C LEU A 109 1.98 -3.62 10.73
N LEU A 110 2.80 -4.42 10.03
CA LEU A 110 3.91 -5.13 10.63
C LEU A 110 5.20 -4.33 10.51
N ALA A 111 5.77 -4.00 11.67
CA ALA A 111 7.05 -3.32 11.76
C ALA A 111 8.22 -4.31 11.52
N PRO A 112 9.17 -3.99 10.63
CA PRO A 112 10.42 -4.70 10.40
C PRO A 112 11.15 -5.21 11.64
N GLU A 113 11.17 -4.43 12.72
CA GLU A 113 11.96 -4.75 13.91
C GLU A 113 11.40 -5.91 14.72
N LEU A 114 10.12 -6.24 14.54
CA LEU A 114 9.44 -7.36 15.20
C LEU A 114 9.71 -8.69 14.49
N VAL A 115 10.25 -8.64 13.28
CA VAL A 115 10.42 -9.79 12.40
C VAL A 115 11.84 -10.35 12.51
N GLU A 116 11.93 -11.66 12.69
CA GLU A 116 13.19 -12.41 12.61
C GLU A 116 13.52 -12.74 11.15
N ARG A 117 12.52 -13.18 10.39
CA ARG A 117 12.63 -13.45 8.95
C ARG A 117 11.27 -13.47 8.27
N LEU A 118 11.29 -13.27 6.96
CA LEU A 118 10.15 -13.40 6.06
C LEU A 118 10.42 -14.58 5.13
N GLU A 119 9.51 -15.55 5.08
CA GLU A 119 9.58 -16.71 4.18
C GLU A 119 8.50 -16.56 3.11
N VAL A 120 8.86 -16.51 1.83
CA VAL A 120 7.94 -16.38 0.69
C VAL A 120 7.92 -17.70 -0.06
N TYR A 121 6.87 -18.48 0.17
CA TYR A 121 6.59 -19.73 -0.53
C TYR A 121 5.83 -19.42 -1.81
N LYS A 122 6.44 -19.71 -2.96
CA LYS A 122 5.88 -19.47 -4.29
C LYS A 122 5.24 -20.71 -4.91
N SER A 123 5.44 -21.86 -4.27
CA SER A 123 4.79 -23.12 -4.60
C SER A 123 4.18 -23.72 -3.32
N PRO A 124 3.04 -24.41 -3.42
CA PRO A 124 2.37 -24.98 -2.26
C PRO A 124 3.20 -26.09 -1.60
N GLU A 125 3.08 -26.21 -0.28
CA GLU A 125 3.61 -27.33 0.50
C GLU A 125 2.51 -27.91 1.39
N PRO A 126 2.41 -29.25 1.55
CA PRO A 126 1.34 -29.87 2.35
C PRO A 126 1.28 -29.45 3.82
N ARG A 127 2.39 -28.98 4.38
CA ARG A 127 2.50 -28.53 5.78
C ARG A 127 2.07 -27.07 6.01
N ILE A 128 1.83 -26.32 4.93
CA ILE A 128 1.42 -24.91 4.98
C ILE A 128 -0.09 -24.88 4.83
N GLU A 129 -0.75 -24.04 5.62
CA GLU A 129 -2.20 -23.86 5.52
C GLU A 129 -2.60 -23.46 4.09
N GLU A 130 -3.60 -24.16 3.54
CA GLU A 130 -4.02 -23.97 2.15
C GLU A 130 -4.71 -22.61 1.89
N GLY A 131 -5.09 -22.37 0.64
CA GLY A 131 -5.91 -21.22 0.26
C GLY A 131 -5.14 -20.01 -0.26
N SER A 132 -3.88 -20.19 -0.67
CA SER A 132 -3.15 -19.27 -1.56
C SER A 132 -3.07 -19.87 -2.98
N ILE A 133 -3.29 -19.05 -4.01
CA ILE A 133 -3.05 -19.43 -5.41
C ILE A 133 -1.69 -18.88 -5.88
N GLY A 134 -1.34 -17.65 -5.53
CA GLY A 134 -0.07 -17.03 -5.93
C GLY A 134 1.11 -17.42 -5.06
N GLY A 135 0.90 -17.49 -3.74
CA GLY A 135 1.91 -17.91 -2.79
C GLY A 135 1.55 -17.55 -1.35
N THR A 136 2.38 -18.00 -0.42
CA THR A 136 2.21 -17.75 1.01
C THR A 136 3.42 -17.02 1.57
N VAL A 137 3.20 -15.92 2.27
CA VAL A 137 4.22 -15.21 3.04
C VAL A 137 4.08 -15.60 4.52
N ILE A 138 5.11 -16.22 5.08
CA ILE A 138 5.18 -16.52 6.51
C ILE A 138 6.11 -15.51 7.18
N VAL A 139 5.55 -14.69 8.06
CA VAL A 139 6.30 -13.76 8.91
C VAL A 139 6.65 -14.49 10.19
N ARG A 140 7.96 -14.65 10.46
CA ARG A 140 8.47 -15.24 11.69
C ARG A 140 8.84 -14.14 12.65
N THR A 141 8.22 -14.13 13.82
CA THR A 141 8.58 -13.18 14.88
C THR A 141 9.84 -13.63 15.61
N ARG A 142 10.53 -12.68 16.24
CA ARG A 142 11.68 -13.01 17.09
C ARG A 142 11.23 -13.81 18.31
N ARG A 143 12.06 -14.78 18.70
CA ARG A 143 11.80 -15.68 19.84
C ARG A 143 12.86 -15.55 20.91
N PRO A 144 12.49 -15.71 22.20
CA PRO A 144 13.42 -15.51 23.29
C PRO A 144 14.49 -16.59 23.37
N LEU A 145 14.20 -17.85 23.05
CA LEU A 145 15.19 -18.94 23.09
C LEU A 145 16.15 -18.95 21.89
N ASP A 146 15.80 -18.25 20.81
CA ASP A 146 16.61 -18.15 19.59
C ASP A 146 17.52 -16.90 19.61
N THR A 147 17.41 -16.08 20.66
CA THR A 147 18.16 -14.83 20.87
C THR A 147 19.06 -15.00 22.09
N PRO A 148 20.29 -14.44 22.13
CA PRO A 148 21.13 -14.52 23.32
C PRO A 148 20.43 -13.96 24.58
N ALA A 149 20.70 -14.56 25.74
CA ALA A 149 20.11 -14.13 27.00
C ALA A 149 20.40 -12.65 27.28
N ASN A 150 19.41 -11.92 27.79
CA ASN A 150 19.49 -10.49 28.11
C ASN A 150 19.80 -9.59 26.91
N SER A 151 19.36 -9.97 25.71
CA SER A 151 19.54 -9.13 24.52
C SER A 151 18.62 -7.92 24.53
N ILE A 152 19.18 -6.75 24.20
CA ILE A 152 18.47 -5.50 24.01
C ILE A 152 18.71 -5.03 22.58
N PHE A 153 17.64 -4.63 21.90
CA PHE A 153 17.72 -3.95 20.60
C PHE A 153 16.93 -2.65 20.68
N ALA A 154 17.46 -1.60 20.07
CA ALA A 154 16.76 -0.34 19.93
C ALA A 154 17.07 0.27 18.57
N SER A 155 16.09 0.91 17.96
CA SER A 155 16.27 1.69 16.74
C SER A 155 15.55 3.04 16.86
N GLY A 156 16.06 4.04 16.16
CA GLY A 156 15.47 5.36 16.07
C GLY A 156 15.71 5.95 14.68
N GLY A 157 14.71 6.65 14.17
CA GLY A 157 14.76 7.26 12.84
C GLY A 157 13.99 8.57 12.80
N TYR A 158 14.49 9.49 11.99
CA TYR A 158 13.83 10.75 11.66
C TYR A 158 13.80 10.92 10.15
N SER A 159 12.67 11.37 9.61
CA SER A 159 12.57 11.78 8.20
C SER A 159 11.80 13.08 8.07
N TYR A 160 12.19 13.90 7.11
CA TYR A 160 11.46 15.12 6.78
C TYR A 160 10.68 14.91 5.49
N ASN A 161 9.38 15.17 5.51
CA ASN A 161 8.57 15.21 4.31
C ASN A 161 8.46 16.67 3.87
N ASP A 162 9.21 17.03 2.83
CA ASP A 162 9.23 18.36 2.23
C ASP A 162 7.84 18.76 1.70
N ARG A 163 7.10 17.82 1.11
CA ARG A 163 5.76 18.07 0.58
C ARG A 163 4.72 18.36 1.65
N ALA A 164 4.89 17.78 2.84
CA ALA A 164 4.02 17.97 3.99
C ALA A 164 4.52 19.05 4.97
N ASP A 165 5.77 19.51 4.81
CA ASP A 165 6.47 20.40 5.74
C ASP A 165 6.46 19.89 7.19
N LYS A 166 6.69 18.58 7.38
CA LYS A 166 6.64 17.92 8.68
C LYS A 166 7.78 16.91 8.87
N GLY A 167 8.32 16.92 10.09
CA GLY A 167 9.18 15.87 10.61
C GLY A 167 8.37 14.65 11.07
N ASN A 168 8.91 13.48 10.75
CA ASN A 168 8.37 12.15 11.04
C ASN A 168 9.40 11.40 11.88
N VAL A 169 8.94 10.71 12.92
CA VAL A 169 9.80 9.99 13.85
C VAL A 169 9.37 8.54 13.92
N ARG A 170 10.37 7.66 14.07
CA ARG A 170 10.17 6.24 14.33
C ARG A 170 11.11 5.81 15.42
N ALA A 171 10.65 4.93 16.30
CA ALA A 171 11.47 4.30 17.31
C ALA A 171 11.01 2.87 17.55
N SER A 172 11.95 2.00 17.91
CA SER A 172 11.64 0.65 18.38
C SER A 172 12.53 0.28 19.55
N GLY A 173 12.02 -0.63 20.38
CA GLY A 173 12.76 -1.26 21.46
C GLY A 173 12.32 -2.70 21.61
N LEU A 174 13.27 -3.59 21.88
CA LEU A 174 13.04 -5.00 22.15
C LEU A 174 13.96 -5.45 23.27
N TYR A 175 13.41 -6.22 24.20
CA TYR A 175 14.14 -6.92 25.23
C TYR A 175 13.81 -8.41 25.19
N SER A 176 14.84 -9.25 25.24
CA SER A 176 14.72 -10.69 25.25
C SER A 176 15.51 -11.27 26.42
N TRP A 177 14.84 -12.09 27.23
CA TRP A 177 15.45 -12.82 28.32
C TRP A 177 15.12 -14.30 28.19
N HIS A 178 16.09 -15.15 28.52
CA HIS A 178 15.85 -16.56 28.77
C HIS A 178 16.77 -17.03 29.91
N ASN A 179 16.38 -18.13 30.55
CA ASN A 179 17.18 -18.74 31.60
C ASN A 179 18.48 -19.36 31.01
N GLU A 180 19.47 -19.59 31.87
CA GLU A 180 20.77 -20.17 31.46
C GLU A 180 20.62 -21.52 30.75
N GLY A 181 19.63 -22.32 31.16
CA GLY A 181 19.34 -23.61 30.54
C GLY A 181 18.63 -23.55 29.17
N GLY A 182 18.24 -22.36 28.69
CA GLY A 182 17.54 -22.22 27.40
C GLY A 182 16.18 -22.92 27.33
N THR A 183 15.56 -23.19 28.48
CA THR A 183 14.29 -23.90 28.60
C THR A 183 13.09 -22.99 28.85
N PHE A 184 13.31 -21.74 29.25
CA PHE A 184 12.24 -20.76 29.43
C PHE A 184 12.72 -19.36 29.09
N GLY A 185 11.90 -18.60 28.37
CA GLY A 185 12.23 -17.23 28.01
C GLY A 185 11.02 -16.37 27.71
N VAL A 186 11.24 -15.06 27.83
CA VAL A 186 10.26 -14.02 27.54
C VAL A 186 10.89 -12.96 26.66
N LEU A 187 10.11 -12.44 25.72
CA LEU A 187 10.50 -11.34 24.85
C LEU A 187 9.37 -10.31 24.82
N GLY A 188 9.75 -9.04 24.92
CA GLY A 188 8.84 -7.91 24.78
C GLY A 188 9.40 -6.90 23.80
N ALA A 189 8.55 -6.36 22.94
CA ALA A 189 8.93 -5.32 21.99
C ALA A 189 7.85 -4.26 21.83
N VAL A 190 8.28 -3.04 21.57
CA VAL A 190 7.42 -1.89 21.27
C VAL A 190 7.96 -1.16 20.05
N THR A 191 7.06 -0.77 19.14
CA THR A 191 7.41 0.08 17.99
C THR A 191 6.48 1.27 17.94
N TYR A 192 7.01 2.44 17.62
CA TYR A 192 6.25 3.66 17.37
C TYR A 192 6.67 4.27 16.04
N ASP A 193 5.70 4.59 15.20
CA ASP A 193 5.92 5.17 13.88
C ASP A 193 4.92 6.32 13.65
N LYS A 194 5.44 7.51 13.33
CA LYS A 194 4.65 8.68 12.98
C LYS A 194 5.04 9.17 11.60
N GLN A 195 4.06 9.23 10.70
CA GLN A 195 4.23 9.74 9.36
C GLN A 195 3.19 10.83 9.03
N SER A 196 3.65 11.86 8.35
CA SER A 196 2.82 12.90 7.75
C SER A 196 3.02 12.85 6.25
N LEU A 197 1.90 12.86 5.51
CA LEU A 197 1.89 12.83 4.06
C LEU A 197 0.95 13.89 3.50
N THR A 198 1.32 14.42 2.34
CA THR A 198 0.54 15.41 1.62
C THR A 198 0.58 15.03 0.15
N ARG A 199 -0.61 14.94 -0.46
CA ARG A 199 -0.79 14.74 -1.88
C ARG A 199 -1.54 15.94 -2.42
N SER A 200 -1.07 16.50 -3.51
CA SER A 200 -1.90 17.42 -4.28
C SER A 200 -1.65 17.20 -5.75
N GLY A 201 -2.73 17.28 -6.51
CA GLY A 201 -2.69 16.98 -7.92
C GLY A 201 -4.00 17.34 -8.59
N VAL A 202 -3.97 17.23 -9.91
CA VAL A 202 -5.16 17.36 -10.75
C VAL A 202 -5.61 15.95 -11.12
N GLU A 203 -6.82 15.62 -10.73
CA GLU A 203 -7.47 14.34 -11.01
C GLU A 203 -8.48 14.56 -12.16
N PHE A 204 -8.46 13.68 -13.16
CA PHE A 204 -9.42 13.71 -14.25
C PHE A 204 -10.35 12.50 -14.13
N PHE A 205 -11.65 12.74 -13.96
CA PHE A 205 -12.65 11.67 -13.85
C PHE A 205 -13.11 11.15 -15.21
N GLY A 206 -12.13 10.84 -16.07
CA GLY A 206 -12.36 10.36 -17.42
C GLY A 206 -12.57 11.46 -18.45
N PHE A 207 -12.73 11.02 -19.69
CA PHE A 207 -12.92 11.86 -20.86
C PHE A 207 -14.23 11.48 -21.54
N GLU A 208 -15.00 12.48 -21.94
CA GLU A 208 -16.26 12.33 -22.65
C GLU A 208 -16.25 13.13 -23.95
N ASN A 209 -17.07 12.71 -24.91
CA ASN A 209 -17.31 13.49 -26.10
C ASN A 209 -18.00 14.81 -25.76
N ALA A 210 -17.49 15.90 -26.31
CA ALA A 210 -17.99 17.26 -26.09
C ALA A 210 -19.39 17.53 -26.66
N GLY A 211 -19.89 16.64 -27.53
CA GLY A 211 -21.17 16.74 -28.24
C GLY A 211 -22.36 17.18 -27.39
N SER A 212 -22.86 16.35 -26.46
CA SER A 212 -24.08 16.67 -25.70
C SER A 212 -23.88 17.78 -24.65
N ARG A 213 -22.64 18.09 -24.28
CA ARG A 213 -22.31 19.10 -23.26
C ARG A 213 -22.31 20.50 -23.84
N PHE A 214 -21.71 20.70 -25.02
CA PHE A 214 -21.52 22.04 -25.60
C PHE A 214 -22.54 22.37 -26.70
N PHE A 215 -23.21 21.37 -27.26
CA PHE A 215 -24.18 21.56 -28.35
C PHE A 215 -25.61 21.30 -27.92
N GLN A 216 -26.55 21.90 -28.63
CA GLN A 216 -27.98 21.64 -28.46
C GLN A 216 -28.29 20.22 -28.96
N ALA A 217 -29.16 19.52 -28.25
CA ALA A 217 -29.61 18.17 -28.60
C ALA A 217 -31.13 18.12 -28.66
N ASN A 218 -31.65 17.33 -29.60
CA ASN A 218 -33.06 16.97 -29.68
C ASN A 218 -33.44 16.03 -28.53
N THR A 219 -34.74 15.81 -28.32
CA THR A 219 -35.26 14.89 -27.29
C THR A 219 -34.75 13.46 -27.43
N ASP A 220 -34.38 13.04 -28.64
CA ASP A 220 -33.81 11.72 -28.93
C ASP A 220 -32.28 11.62 -28.70
N GLY A 221 -31.64 12.71 -28.24
CA GLY A 221 -30.20 12.79 -27.97
C GLY A 221 -29.34 13.12 -29.19
N SER A 222 -29.92 13.24 -30.39
CA SER A 222 -29.18 13.69 -31.58
C SER A 222 -28.85 15.18 -31.51
N LEU A 223 -27.69 15.59 -32.03
CA LEU A 223 -27.31 17.01 -32.04
C LEU A 223 -28.16 17.81 -33.04
N VAL A 224 -28.62 18.98 -32.63
CA VAL A 224 -29.29 19.94 -33.51
C VAL A 224 -28.29 20.47 -34.54
N ARG A 225 -28.69 20.54 -35.81
CA ARG A 225 -27.84 20.99 -36.93
C ARG A 225 -28.42 22.24 -37.59
N ASP A 226 -27.54 23.15 -38.00
CA ASP A 226 -27.92 24.32 -38.80
C ASP A 226 -28.09 23.97 -40.28
N ALA A 227 -28.46 24.97 -41.10
CA ALA A 227 -28.66 24.81 -42.54
C ALA A 227 -27.42 24.34 -43.32
N SER A 228 -26.21 24.49 -42.73
CA SER A 228 -24.95 23.99 -43.30
C SER A 228 -24.58 22.57 -42.83
N GLY A 229 -25.44 21.95 -42.02
CA GLY A 229 -25.22 20.63 -41.44
C GLY A 229 -24.29 20.61 -40.22
N GLN A 230 -23.84 21.77 -39.74
CA GLN A 230 -22.95 21.86 -38.57
C GLN A 230 -23.74 21.79 -37.26
N PRO A 231 -23.21 21.13 -36.21
CA PRO A 231 -23.85 21.13 -34.89
C PRO A 231 -24.01 22.55 -34.33
N VAL A 232 -25.16 22.81 -33.70
CA VAL A 232 -25.50 24.11 -33.10
C VAL A 232 -25.05 24.16 -31.65
N LEU A 233 -24.20 25.13 -31.31
CA LEU A 233 -23.72 25.34 -29.95
C LEU A 233 -24.85 25.81 -29.03
N LYS A 234 -24.77 25.48 -27.74
CA LYS A 234 -25.70 26.02 -26.73
C LYS A 234 -25.55 27.54 -26.61
N ASP A 235 -24.32 28.05 -26.67
CA ASP A 235 -24.03 29.48 -26.83
C ASP A 235 -23.72 29.81 -28.30
N PRO A 236 -24.57 30.58 -28.98
CA PRO A 236 -24.33 31.03 -30.35
C PRO A 236 -23.06 31.88 -30.51
N ASN A 237 -22.57 32.51 -29.44
CA ASN A 237 -21.41 33.40 -29.47
C ASN A 237 -20.08 32.69 -29.19
N ALA A 238 -20.10 31.39 -28.90
CA ALA A 238 -18.87 30.67 -28.55
C ALA A 238 -17.96 30.51 -29.77
N THR A 239 -16.66 30.69 -29.55
CA THR A 239 -15.64 30.61 -30.62
C THR A 239 -14.95 29.25 -30.64
N VAL A 240 -14.91 28.59 -31.80
CA VAL A 240 -14.18 27.32 -31.99
C VAL A 240 -12.94 27.59 -32.86
N THR A 241 -11.78 27.16 -32.37
CA THR A 241 -10.47 27.34 -33.02
C THR A 241 -9.74 26.01 -33.19
N GLY A 242 -8.83 25.91 -34.15
CA GLY A 242 -8.08 24.67 -34.43
C GLY A 242 -8.89 23.58 -35.17
N GLY A 243 -10.17 23.81 -35.43
CA GLY A 243 -11.07 22.91 -36.16
C GLY A 243 -12.46 23.51 -36.35
N THR A 244 -13.38 22.69 -36.85
CA THR A 244 -14.81 23.02 -37.05
C THR A 244 -15.66 22.70 -35.82
N ARG A 245 -16.93 23.15 -35.81
CA ARG A 245 -17.92 22.74 -34.80
C ARG A 245 -18.16 21.23 -34.82
N GLN A 246 -18.10 20.60 -35.99
CA GLN A 246 -18.18 19.14 -36.11
C GLN A 246 -16.97 18.44 -35.50
N ASP A 247 -15.76 19.01 -35.63
CA ASP A 247 -14.56 18.46 -34.99
C ASP A 247 -14.65 18.57 -33.46
N LEU A 248 -15.16 19.69 -32.94
CA LEU A 248 -15.42 19.86 -31.51
C LEU A 248 -16.48 18.86 -31.00
N ALA A 249 -17.57 18.63 -31.74
CA ALA A 249 -18.61 17.68 -31.34
C ALA A 249 -18.08 16.24 -31.21
N ASN A 250 -17.09 15.88 -32.02
CA ASN A 250 -16.42 14.58 -32.01
C ASN A 250 -15.19 14.53 -31.09
N ALA A 251 -14.76 15.67 -30.55
CA ALA A 251 -13.58 15.74 -29.70
C ALA A 251 -13.89 15.28 -28.27
N VAL A 252 -12.89 14.73 -27.61
CA VAL A 252 -12.96 14.37 -26.19
C VAL A 252 -12.49 15.52 -25.30
N SER A 253 -13.15 15.68 -24.16
CA SER A 253 -12.81 16.64 -23.12
C SER A 253 -12.94 15.99 -21.74
N PRO A 254 -12.18 16.44 -20.71
CA PRO A 254 -12.33 15.89 -19.38
C PRO A 254 -13.76 16.07 -18.82
N PHE A 255 -14.35 15.00 -18.31
CA PHE A 255 -15.69 15.03 -17.69
C PHE A 255 -15.71 15.93 -16.45
N GLY A 256 -14.74 15.69 -15.57
CA GLY A 256 -14.55 16.39 -14.31
C GLY A 256 -13.07 16.51 -14.00
N ILE A 257 -12.67 17.71 -13.62
CA ILE A 257 -11.32 18.06 -13.20
C ILE A 257 -11.40 18.35 -11.71
N ASN A 258 -10.63 17.63 -10.89
CA ASN A 258 -10.54 17.91 -9.47
C ASN A 258 -9.14 18.35 -9.10
N TYR A 259 -9.05 19.52 -8.47
CA TYR A 259 -7.85 19.95 -7.77
C TYR A 259 -7.93 19.40 -6.35
N ALA A 260 -7.32 18.23 -6.16
CA ALA A 260 -7.30 17.54 -4.88
C ALA A 260 -6.13 18.03 -4.03
N TYR A 261 -6.41 18.35 -2.77
CA TYR A 261 -5.44 18.55 -1.71
C TYR A 261 -5.76 17.61 -0.54
N PHE A 262 -4.94 16.59 -0.38
CA PHE A 262 -5.10 15.58 0.65
C PHE A 262 -3.93 15.62 1.63
N THR A 263 -4.22 15.60 2.92
CA THR A 263 -3.22 15.47 3.99
C THR A 263 -3.62 14.32 4.90
N GLN A 264 -2.63 13.59 5.40
CA GLN A 264 -2.85 12.56 6.40
C GLN A 264 -1.68 12.47 7.38
N GLN A 265 -2.03 12.27 8.64
CA GLN A 265 -1.09 11.87 9.68
C GLN A 265 -1.42 10.46 10.14
N ARG A 266 -0.42 9.58 10.05
CA ARG A 266 -0.46 8.22 10.54
C ARG A 266 0.37 8.13 11.81
N LYS A 267 -0.19 7.54 12.85
CA LYS A 267 0.52 7.15 14.07
C LYS A 267 0.24 5.70 14.33
N ARG A 268 1.28 4.87 14.42
CA ARG A 268 1.17 3.47 14.79
C ARG A 268 1.98 3.19 16.02
N ILE A 269 1.39 2.45 16.95
CA ILE A 269 2.09 1.84 18.05
C ILE A 269 1.80 0.35 18.06
N SER A 270 2.84 -0.46 18.18
CA SER A 270 2.71 -1.92 18.21
C SER A 270 3.41 -2.47 19.43
N TYR A 271 2.80 -3.48 20.02
CA TYR A 271 3.32 -4.25 21.14
C TYR A 271 3.39 -5.72 20.75
N VAL A 272 4.53 -6.34 21.02
CA VAL A 272 4.72 -7.80 20.87
C VAL A 272 5.19 -8.37 22.18
N GLY A 273 4.60 -9.49 22.57
CA GLY A 273 5.03 -10.29 23.70
C GLY A 273 5.11 -11.75 23.30
N THR A 274 6.21 -12.40 23.65
CA THR A 274 6.40 -13.84 23.46
C THR A 274 6.83 -14.48 24.76
N VAL A 275 6.19 -15.59 25.12
CA VAL A 275 6.63 -16.48 26.18
C VAL A 275 6.91 -17.83 25.56
N GLN A 276 8.08 -18.40 25.85
CA GLN A 276 8.49 -19.69 25.31
C GLN A 276 8.99 -20.60 26.41
N ALA A 277 8.58 -21.86 26.36
CA ALA A 277 9.03 -22.90 27.27
C ALA A 277 9.39 -24.17 26.49
N LYS A 278 10.47 -24.83 26.88
CA LYS A 278 10.87 -26.17 26.44
C LYS A 278 10.93 -27.08 27.66
N PRO A 279 9.80 -27.70 28.04
CA PRO A 279 9.76 -28.63 29.18
C PRO A 279 10.60 -29.89 28.94
N THR A 280 10.75 -30.30 27.67
CA THR A 280 11.60 -31.39 27.20
C THR A 280 12.26 -30.98 25.88
N ASP A 281 13.26 -31.74 25.42
CA ASP A 281 13.96 -31.45 24.15
C ASP A 281 13.03 -31.56 22.92
N ASP A 282 11.98 -32.37 23.02
CA ASP A 282 11.02 -32.62 21.93
C ASP A 282 9.78 -31.70 21.97
N ILE A 283 9.55 -30.99 23.07
CA ILE A 283 8.34 -30.19 23.27
C ILE A 283 8.73 -28.72 23.44
N THR A 284 8.31 -27.89 22.48
CA THR A 284 8.39 -26.43 22.59
C THR A 284 6.99 -25.83 22.63
N LEU A 285 6.68 -25.13 23.71
CA LEU A 285 5.46 -24.36 23.90
C LEU A 285 5.78 -22.88 23.66
N THR A 286 5.01 -22.22 22.80
CA THR A 286 5.18 -20.78 22.51
C THR A 286 3.84 -20.08 22.57
N LEU A 287 3.76 -19.01 23.34
CA LEU A 287 2.62 -18.10 23.39
C LEU A 287 3.06 -16.74 22.83
N ASN A 288 2.45 -16.33 21.73
CA ASN A 288 2.71 -15.04 21.08
C ASN A 288 1.47 -14.15 21.17
N GLY A 289 1.69 -12.88 21.53
CA GLY A 289 0.70 -11.82 21.51
C GLY A 289 1.21 -10.64 20.68
N LEU A 290 0.38 -10.15 19.76
CA LEU A 290 0.63 -8.97 18.95
C LEU A 290 -0.59 -8.05 19.07
N HIS A 291 -0.34 -6.79 19.43
CA HIS A 291 -1.34 -5.73 19.44
C HIS A 291 -0.82 -4.54 18.65
N ILE A 292 -1.61 -4.04 17.72
CA ILE A 292 -1.25 -2.90 16.85
C ILE A 292 -2.40 -1.92 16.93
N ASP A 293 -2.11 -0.70 17.37
CA ASP A 293 -3.03 0.43 17.32
C ASP A 293 -2.52 1.45 16.31
N GLY A 294 -3.42 1.88 15.42
CA GLY A 294 -3.09 2.76 14.31
C GLY A 294 -4.14 3.85 14.13
N ASN A 295 -3.73 5.11 14.22
CA ASN A 295 -4.58 6.27 14.03
C ASN A 295 -4.18 7.01 12.73
N TYR A 296 -5.15 7.18 11.84
CA TYR A 296 -4.96 7.63 10.45
C TYR A 296 -5.80 8.89 10.15
N ASN A 297 -5.57 9.97 10.89
CA ASN A 297 -6.31 11.22 10.70
C ASN A 297 -5.98 11.86 9.35
N ASN A 298 -7.00 12.13 8.55
CA ASN A 298 -6.87 12.74 7.24
C ASN A 298 -7.77 13.97 7.09
N SER A 299 -7.37 14.86 6.19
CA SER A 299 -8.18 15.96 5.69
C SER A 299 -8.06 15.99 4.17
N SER A 300 -9.20 16.04 3.48
CA SER A 300 -9.27 16.16 2.03
C SER A 300 -10.02 17.42 1.67
N GLN A 301 -9.44 18.20 0.77
CA GLN A 301 -10.09 19.32 0.10
C GLN A 301 -10.07 19.02 -1.39
N SER A 302 -11.18 19.25 -2.06
CA SER A 302 -11.34 19.01 -3.49
C SER A 302 -12.04 20.20 -4.10
N MET A 303 -11.50 20.72 -5.19
CA MET A 303 -12.18 21.72 -6.01
C MET A 303 -12.53 21.06 -7.34
N TYR A 304 -13.81 20.73 -7.50
CA TYR A 304 -14.33 20.12 -8.71
C TYR A 304 -14.72 21.18 -9.75
N VAL A 305 -14.26 20.97 -10.97
CA VAL A 305 -14.65 21.70 -12.16
C VAL A 305 -15.24 20.69 -13.13
N ILE A 306 -16.53 20.81 -13.42
CA ILE A 306 -17.26 19.96 -14.36
C ILE A 306 -17.76 20.87 -15.50
N PRO A 307 -17.02 20.96 -16.63
CA PRO A 307 -17.32 21.91 -17.71
C PRO A 307 -18.63 21.58 -18.44
N GLY A 308 -19.57 22.51 -18.52
CA GLY A 308 -20.91 22.28 -19.05
C GLY A 308 -21.91 21.70 -18.04
N ALA A 309 -21.60 21.66 -16.74
CA ALA A 309 -22.55 21.27 -15.70
C ALA A 309 -22.49 22.12 -14.41
N TRP A 310 -21.38 22.11 -13.64
CA TRP A 310 -21.36 22.63 -12.25
C TRP A 310 -20.60 23.95 -12.07
N SER A 311 -19.52 24.15 -12.81
CA SER A 311 -18.58 25.28 -12.62
C SER A 311 -18.57 26.26 -13.80
N GLY A 312 -19.44 26.03 -14.78
CA GLY A 312 -19.67 26.84 -15.98
C GLY A 312 -20.48 26.03 -16.99
N ASP A 313 -21.65 26.51 -17.39
CA ASP A 313 -22.62 25.81 -18.26
C ASP A 313 -22.63 26.35 -19.70
N VAL A 314 -22.14 27.57 -19.90
CA VAL A 314 -22.07 28.25 -21.20
C VAL A 314 -20.64 28.24 -21.73
N LEU A 315 -20.35 27.46 -22.78
CA LEU A 315 -19.05 27.49 -23.47
C LEU A 315 -18.85 28.88 -24.12
N GLN A 316 -17.70 29.52 -23.91
CA GLN A 316 -17.33 30.80 -24.54
C GLN A 316 -16.28 30.62 -25.64
N SER A 317 -15.33 29.71 -25.45
CA SER A 317 -14.37 29.35 -26.49
C SER A 317 -13.85 27.92 -26.30
N ALA A 318 -13.47 27.27 -27.39
CA ALA A 318 -12.76 26.00 -27.37
C ALA A 318 -11.69 25.94 -28.48
N THR A 319 -10.58 25.28 -28.18
CA THR A 319 -9.55 24.91 -29.15
C THR A 319 -9.52 23.39 -29.27
N VAL A 320 -9.65 22.90 -30.50
CA VAL A 320 -9.59 21.48 -30.82
C VAL A 320 -8.27 21.20 -31.53
N SER A 321 -7.61 20.12 -31.15
CA SER A 321 -6.44 19.61 -31.86
C SER A 321 -6.42 18.09 -31.74
N ASN A 322 -6.28 17.39 -32.87
CA ASN A 322 -6.19 15.92 -32.93
C ASN A 322 -7.31 15.18 -32.18
N GLY A 323 -8.56 15.68 -32.27
CA GLY A 323 -9.71 15.05 -31.61
C GLY A 323 -9.79 15.26 -30.10
N VAL A 324 -8.99 16.17 -29.53
CA VAL A 324 -9.03 16.53 -28.11
C VAL A 324 -9.28 18.02 -27.97
N VAL A 325 -10.08 18.40 -26.97
CA VAL A 325 -10.22 19.80 -26.55
C VAL A 325 -9.01 20.16 -25.70
N THR A 326 -8.10 20.96 -26.25
CA THR A 326 -6.83 21.34 -25.58
C THR A 326 -6.96 22.59 -24.73
N ASN A 327 -7.94 23.44 -25.04
CA ASN A 327 -8.28 24.62 -24.25
C ASN A 327 -9.77 24.91 -24.37
N ALA A 328 -10.40 25.35 -23.28
CA ALA A 328 -11.78 25.82 -23.31
C ALA A 328 -12.03 26.85 -22.21
N SER A 329 -12.89 27.83 -22.49
CA SER A 329 -13.37 28.80 -21.51
C SER A 329 -14.89 28.72 -21.39
N PHE A 330 -15.38 28.92 -20.18
CA PHE A 330 -16.80 28.83 -19.85
C PHE A 330 -17.21 30.09 -19.08
N GLY A 331 -18.41 30.58 -19.36
CA GLY A 331 -19.07 31.60 -18.56
C GLY A 331 -19.47 31.05 -17.18
N ALA A 332 -19.88 31.96 -16.29
CA ALA A 332 -20.37 31.58 -14.97
C ALA A 332 -21.62 30.68 -15.10
N ALA A 333 -21.69 29.64 -14.28
CA ALA A 333 -22.86 28.77 -14.22
C ALA A 333 -24.11 29.56 -13.85
N SER A 334 -25.22 29.35 -14.56
CA SER A 334 -26.45 30.10 -14.36
C SER A 334 -27.25 29.68 -13.10
N ALA A 335 -26.96 28.52 -12.50
CA ALA A 335 -27.56 28.09 -11.22
C ALA A 335 -26.67 27.08 -10.46
N ASN A 336 -26.56 27.30 -9.13
CA ASN A 336 -26.01 26.42 -8.09
C ASN A 336 -24.50 26.10 -8.13
N SER A 337 -23.69 27.04 -7.64
CA SER A 337 -22.47 26.68 -6.91
C SER A 337 -22.89 26.03 -5.59
N GLN A 338 -23.12 24.72 -5.56
CA GLN A 338 -23.16 24.01 -4.28
C GLN A 338 -21.73 23.91 -3.76
N SER A 339 -21.42 24.72 -2.76
CA SER A 339 -20.32 24.46 -1.84
C SER A 339 -20.60 23.11 -1.17
N ALA A 340 -19.83 22.09 -1.54
CA ALA A 340 -19.67 20.89 -0.75
C ALA A 340 -18.49 21.06 0.21
#